data_AF-A0A7C2JTM6-F1
#
_entry.id   AF-A0A7C2JTM6-F1
#
_cell.length_a   1.000
_cell.length_b   1.000
_cell.length_c   1.000
_cell.angle_alpha   90.00
_cell.angle_beta   90.00
_cell.angle_gamma   90.00
#
_symmetry.space_group_name_H-M   'P 1'
#
loop_
_entity.id
_entity.type
_entity.pdbx_description
1 polymer ?
#
loop_
_entity_poly.entity_id
_entity_poly.type
_entity_poly.pdbx_seq_one_letter_code
_entity_poly.pdbx_strand_id
1 'polypeptide(L)'
;MRAAALCFALGTFALPAAAHHSFAIYDMQQNVEFRGVVDTVKFRNPHMAMTLTVTENGEKKTINFVEGAPANMLARLGLTPDLIPPGTEITAIGAPRHDDPDAWFLKAVILPDGTRFNALQSPNQTR
;
A
#
# COMPACT_ATOMS: atom_id res chain seq x y z
N MET A 1 7.04 -53.62 37.98
CA MET A 1 7.75 -52.31 37.97
C MET A 1 7.02 -51.42 36.97
N ARG A 2 6.46 -50.29 37.41
CA ARG A 2 5.67 -49.36 36.57
C ARG A 2 6.39 -48.02 36.48
N ALA A 3 6.23 -47.38 35.31
CA ALA A 3 6.57 -46.00 34.96
C ALA A 3 8.07 -45.72 34.71
N ALA A 4 8.48 -44.90 33.74
CA ALA A 4 7.78 -43.74 33.19
C ALA A 4 8.03 -43.58 31.68
N ALA A 5 6.95 -43.27 30.93
CA ALA A 5 7.06 -42.75 29.58
C ALA A 5 7.23 -41.22 29.69
N LEU A 6 8.39 -40.72 29.29
CA LEU A 6 8.68 -39.28 29.27
C LEU A 6 8.10 -38.71 27.96
N CYS A 7 6.89 -38.15 28.03
CA CYS A 7 6.29 -37.41 26.93
C CYS A 7 7.04 -36.09 26.73
N PHE A 8 7.91 -36.04 25.74
CA PHE A 8 8.56 -34.81 25.30
C PHE A 8 7.53 -33.98 24.50
N ALA A 9 6.93 -32.98 25.16
CA ALA A 9 6.05 -32.04 24.48
C ALA A 9 6.90 -31.09 23.62
N LEU A 10 6.95 -31.34 22.30
CA LEU A 10 7.50 -30.38 21.34
C LEU A 10 6.52 -29.20 21.23
N GLY A 11 6.80 -28.12 21.96
CA GLY A 11 6.14 -26.83 21.76
C GLY A 11 6.59 -26.22 20.43
N THR A 12 5.67 -26.07 19.48
CA THR A 12 5.91 -25.34 18.23
C THR A 12 5.95 -23.84 18.52
N PHE A 13 7.15 -23.27 18.66
CA PHE A 13 7.33 -21.82 18.65
C PHE A 13 7.07 -21.31 17.23
N ALA A 14 5.87 -20.80 16.98
CA ALA A 14 5.58 -20.03 15.77
C ALA A 14 6.24 -18.65 15.93
N LEU A 15 7.43 -18.49 15.36
CA LEU A 15 8.06 -17.18 15.25
C LEU A 15 7.22 -16.31 14.29
N PRO A 16 6.91 -15.06 14.65
CA PRO A 16 6.24 -14.16 13.73
C PRO A 16 7.12 -13.95 12.50
N ALA A 17 6.64 -14.33 11.32
CA ALA A 17 7.34 -14.06 10.07
C ALA A 17 7.28 -12.55 9.81
N ALA A 18 8.39 -11.85 10.04
CA ALA A 18 8.57 -10.47 9.61
C ALA A 18 8.73 -10.45 8.08
N ALA A 19 7.61 -10.41 7.35
CA ALA A 19 7.64 -10.15 5.92
C ALA A 19 7.89 -8.65 5.70
N HIS A 20 9.15 -8.28 5.43
CA HIS A 20 9.45 -6.99 4.79
C HIS A 20 9.33 -7.22 3.28
N HIS A 21 8.22 -6.81 2.66
CA HIS A 21 8.14 -6.77 1.21
C HIS A 21 9.23 -5.82 0.69
N SER A 22 10.12 -6.34 -0.15
CA SER A 22 11.21 -5.53 -0.71
C SER A 22 10.63 -4.55 -1.72
N PHE A 23 10.97 -3.26 -1.57
CA PHE A 23 10.68 -2.24 -2.58
C PHE A 23 11.45 -2.48 -3.89
N ALA A 24 12.39 -3.43 -3.93
CA ALA A 24 13.26 -3.67 -5.09
C ALA A 24 12.52 -4.18 -6.34
N ILE A 25 11.26 -4.60 -6.22
CA ILE A 25 10.44 -4.97 -7.38
C ILE A 25 9.80 -3.75 -8.05
N TYR A 26 9.92 -2.56 -7.46
CA TYR A 26 9.38 -1.31 -7.98
C TYR A 26 10.49 -0.34 -8.36
N ASP A 27 10.28 0.43 -9.42
CA ASP A 27 11.14 1.57 -9.75
C ASP A 27 10.78 2.77 -8.86
N MET A 28 11.34 2.77 -7.65
CA MET A 28 11.07 3.80 -6.65
C MET A 28 11.62 5.19 -7.03
N GLN A 29 12.45 5.30 -8.09
CA GLN A 29 12.93 6.59 -8.58
C GLN A 29 11.86 7.32 -9.40
N GLN A 30 10.96 6.57 -10.04
CA GLN A 30 9.86 7.15 -10.80
C GLN A 30 8.74 7.65 -9.87
N ASN A 31 8.11 8.74 -10.30
CA ASN A 31 6.92 9.33 -9.70
C ASN A 31 5.94 9.62 -10.83
N VAL A 32 4.99 8.73 -11.05
CA VAL A 32 3.95 8.90 -12.05
C VAL A 32 2.69 9.40 -11.37
N GLU A 33 2.13 10.50 -11.87
CA GLU A 33 0.90 11.08 -11.31
C GLU A 33 -0.33 10.52 -12.04
N PHE A 34 -1.31 10.09 -11.26
CA PHE A 34 -2.59 9.59 -11.74
C PHE A 34 -3.70 10.42 -11.12
N ARG A 35 -4.37 11.23 -11.93
CA ARG A 35 -5.60 11.91 -11.53
C ARG A 35 -6.78 11.05 -11.95
N GLY A 36 -7.59 10.63 -10.98
CA GLY A 36 -8.68 9.70 -11.24
C GLY A 36 -9.64 9.58 -10.08
N VAL A 37 -10.64 8.72 -10.29
CA VAL A 37 -11.68 8.44 -9.30
C VAL A 37 -11.36 7.13 -8.59
N VAL A 38 -11.40 7.14 -7.26
CA VAL A 38 -11.26 5.94 -6.43
C VAL A 38 -12.34 4.94 -6.77
N ASP A 39 -11.93 3.72 -7.11
CA ASP A 39 -12.84 2.61 -7.42
C ASP A 39 -12.90 1.64 -6.24
N THR A 40 -11.75 1.21 -5.72
CA THR A 40 -11.68 0.40 -4.49
C THR A 40 -10.61 0.91 -3.56
N VAL A 41 -10.83 0.74 -2.24
CA VAL A 41 -9.81 0.96 -1.22
C VAL A 41 -9.83 -0.20 -0.23
N LYS A 42 -8.67 -0.82 -0.03
CA LYS A 42 -8.40 -1.81 1.02
C LYS A 42 -7.51 -1.16 2.06
N PHE A 43 -8.11 -0.41 2.99
CA PHE A 43 -7.39 0.29 4.05
C PHE A 43 -7.22 -0.60 5.28
N ARG A 44 -6.27 -1.52 5.24
CA ARG A 44 -5.98 -2.46 6.33
C ARG A 44 -4.48 -2.75 6.44
N ASN A 45 -4.03 -3.23 7.61
CA ASN A 45 -2.65 -3.69 7.79
C ASN A 45 -2.44 -5.05 7.10
N PRO A 46 -1.21 -5.40 6.64
CA PRO A 46 0.04 -4.66 6.80
C PRO A 46 0.24 -3.51 5.81
N HIS A 47 -0.38 -3.54 4.63
CA HIS A 47 -0.27 -2.52 3.59
C HIS A 47 -1.63 -2.25 2.96
N MET A 48 -1.92 -0.98 2.66
CA MET A 48 -3.12 -0.65 1.91
C MET A 48 -2.95 -0.97 0.41
N ALA A 49 -4.08 -1.15 -0.27
CA ALA A 49 -4.16 -1.22 -1.72
C ALA A 49 -5.37 -0.44 -2.21
N MET A 50 -5.35 0.06 -3.44
CA MET A 50 -6.49 0.77 -4.04
C MET A 50 -6.47 0.69 -5.56
N THR A 51 -7.63 0.90 -6.19
CA THR A 51 -7.75 1.09 -7.64
C THR A 51 -8.24 2.50 -7.96
N LEU A 52 -7.69 3.09 -9.02
CA LEU A 52 -8.19 4.34 -9.60
C LEU A 52 -8.71 4.10 -11.01
N THR A 53 -9.86 4.67 -11.33
CA THR A 53 -10.29 4.87 -12.71
C THR A 53 -9.75 6.20 -13.21
N VAL A 54 -8.85 6.16 -14.19
CA VAL A 54 -8.29 7.32 -14.88
C VAL A 54 -8.92 7.42 -16.26
N THR A 55 -9.29 8.61 -16.70
CA THR A 55 -9.77 8.84 -18.07
C THR A 55 -8.68 9.55 -18.86
N GLU A 56 -8.20 8.92 -19.92
CA GLU A 56 -7.16 9.45 -20.80
C GLU A 56 -7.66 9.36 -22.24
N ASN A 57 -7.67 10.47 -22.96
CA ASN A 57 -8.16 10.55 -24.36
C ASN A 57 -9.59 9.99 -24.55
N GLY A 58 -10.44 10.11 -23.53
CA GLY A 58 -11.82 9.59 -23.54
C GLY A 58 -11.94 8.10 -23.22
N GLU A 59 -10.83 7.38 -23.05
CA GLU A 59 -10.81 5.99 -22.63
C GLU A 59 -10.59 5.87 -21.11
N LYS A 60 -11.33 4.97 -20.46
CA LYS A 60 -11.16 4.68 -19.03
C LYS A 60 -10.13 3.57 -18.85
N LYS A 61 -9.15 3.81 -17.99
CA LYS A 61 -8.13 2.85 -17.57
C LYS A 61 -8.20 2.66 -16.07
N THR A 62 -7.95 1.42 -15.61
CA THR A 62 -7.82 1.14 -14.19
C THR A 62 -6.35 1.11 -13.81
N ILE A 63 -5.96 1.93 -12.83
CA ILE A 63 -4.62 1.91 -12.23
C ILE A 63 -4.70 1.13 -10.93
N ASN A 64 -3.88 0.09 -10.80
CA ASN A 64 -3.90 -0.81 -9.67
C ASN A 64 -2.71 -0.58 -8.73
N PHE A 65 -2.96 0.08 -7.61
CA PHE A 65 -1.98 0.22 -6.54
C PHE A 65 -2.07 -0.99 -5.62
N VAL A 66 -1.23 -1.99 -5.88
CA VAL A 66 -1.23 -3.27 -5.17
C VAL A 66 -0.55 -3.21 -3.81
N GLU A 67 0.26 -2.17 -3.59
CA GLU A 67 1.07 -1.97 -2.39
C GLU A 67 1.14 -0.47 -2.06
N GLY A 68 1.28 -0.13 -0.79
CA GLY A 68 1.46 1.23 -0.29
C GLY A 68 1.95 1.23 1.16
N ALA A 69 1.85 2.35 1.87
CA ALA A 69 2.17 2.35 3.31
C ALA A 69 1.19 1.48 4.13
N PRO A 70 1.62 1.04 5.32
CA PRO A 70 0.72 0.48 6.30
C PRO A 70 -0.44 1.40 6.66
N ALA A 71 -1.65 0.85 6.75
CA ALA A 71 -2.86 1.60 7.06
C ALA A 71 -2.74 2.34 8.41
N ASN A 72 -2.15 1.71 9.42
CA ASN A 72 -1.92 2.35 10.72
C ASN A 72 -0.97 3.55 10.64
N MET A 73 0.00 3.55 9.72
CA MET A 73 0.93 4.64 9.50
C MET A 73 0.23 5.80 8.80
N LEU A 74 -0.53 5.52 7.76
CA LEU A 74 -1.32 6.51 7.03
C LEU A 74 -2.36 7.18 7.93
N ALA A 75 -3.05 6.41 8.78
CA ALA A 75 -3.98 6.96 9.76
C ALA A 75 -3.31 7.92 10.75
N ARG A 76 -2.08 7.62 11.20
CA ARG A 76 -1.30 8.55 12.04
C ARG A 76 -0.85 9.81 11.31
N LEU A 77 -0.73 9.75 9.99
CA LEU A 77 -0.47 10.90 9.12
C LEU A 77 -1.74 11.67 8.75
N GLY A 78 -2.91 11.22 9.20
CA GLY A 78 -4.21 11.86 8.97
C GLY A 78 -4.95 11.36 7.73
N LEU A 79 -4.38 10.44 6.94
CA LEU A 79 -5.12 9.81 5.85
C LEU A 79 -5.98 8.68 6.42
N THR A 80 -7.29 8.85 6.37
CA THR A 80 -8.28 7.87 6.79
C THR A 80 -9.16 7.46 5.60
N PRO A 81 -9.74 6.25 5.60
CA PRO A 81 -10.50 5.74 4.44
C PRO A 81 -11.73 6.58 4.08
N ASP A 82 -12.30 7.32 5.03
CA ASP A 82 -13.40 8.27 4.84
C ASP A 82 -13.02 9.53 4.04
N LEU A 83 -11.73 9.85 3.92
CA LEU A 83 -11.25 10.91 3.03
C LEU A 83 -11.14 10.45 1.57
N ILE A 84 -11.07 9.14 1.33
CA ILE A 84 -10.90 8.54 0.02
C ILE A 84 -11.89 7.39 -0.25
N PRO A 85 -13.20 7.52 0.02
CA PRO A 85 -14.15 6.49 -0.34
C PRO A 85 -14.21 6.28 -1.86
N PRO A 86 -14.72 5.12 -2.32
CA PRO A 86 -15.07 4.95 -3.73
C PRO A 86 -15.93 6.10 -4.24
N GLY A 87 -15.58 6.63 -5.41
CA GLY A 87 -16.21 7.80 -6.03
C GLY A 87 -15.47 9.12 -5.79
N THR A 88 -14.49 9.17 -4.88
CA THR A 88 -13.69 10.38 -4.64
C THR A 88 -12.66 10.59 -5.76
N GLU A 89 -12.59 11.81 -6.30
CA GLU A 89 -11.50 12.20 -7.19
C GLU A 89 -10.25 12.54 -6.37
N ILE A 90 -9.11 11.96 -6.73
CA ILE A 90 -7.81 12.25 -6.10
C ILE A 90 -6.71 12.30 -7.16
N THR A 91 -5.55 12.83 -6.77
CA THR A 91 -4.29 12.56 -7.46
C THR A 91 -3.47 11.57 -6.64
N ALA A 92 -3.10 10.45 -7.23
CA ALA A 92 -2.18 9.48 -6.64
C ALA A 92 -0.82 9.55 -7.33
N ILE A 93 0.25 9.33 -6.57
CA ILE A 93 1.60 9.24 -7.11
C ILE A 93 2.07 7.79 -6.97
N GLY A 94 2.43 7.17 -8.10
CA GLY A 94 2.84 5.78 -8.19
C GLY A 94 4.30 5.59 -8.59
N ALA A 95 4.89 4.48 -8.15
CA ALA A 95 6.08 3.88 -8.76
C ALA A 95 5.68 2.58 -9.47
N PRO A 96 6.10 2.36 -10.73
CA PRO A 96 5.74 1.16 -11.47
C PRO A 96 6.48 -0.04 -10.92
N ARG A 97 5.86 -1.22 -10.97
CA ARG A 97 6.54 -2.48 -10.76
C ARG A 97 7.39 -2.81 -12.00
N HIS A 98 8.55 -3.44 -11.80
CA HIS A 98 9.50 -3.71 -12.88
C HIS A 98 9.02 -4.79 -13.87
N ASP A 99 8.30 -5.79 -13.39
CA ASP A 99 7.87 -6.98 -14.13
C ASP A 99 6.36 -6.98 -14.45
N ASP A 100 5.60 -6.02 -13.92
CA ASP A 100 4.16 -5.90 -14.13
C ASP A 100 3.78 -4.42 -14.35
N PRO A 101 3.53 -3.99 -15.60
CA PRO A 101 3.22 -2.60 -15.92
C PRO A 101 1.86 -2.13 -15.38
N ASP A 102 0.99 -3.06 -14.97
CA ASP A 102 -0.34 -2.75 -14.45
C ASP A 102 -0.33 -2.61 -12.92
N ALA A 103 0.76 -3.00 -12.25
CA ALA A 103 0.91 -2.94 -10.81
C ALA A 103 1.79 -1.77 -10.35
N TRP A 104 1.28 -1.02 -9.37
CA TRP A 104 1.92 0.19 -8.86
C TRP A 104 2.11 0.15 -7.35
N PHE A 105 3.20 0.75 -6.90
CA PHE A 105 3.38 1.12 -5.50
C PHE A 105 2.84 2.52 -5.27
N LEU A 106 1.94 2.71 -4.29
CA LEU A 106 1.39 4.01 -3.92
C LEU A 106 2.37 4.81 -3.06
N LYS A 107 2.90 5.91 -3.60
CA LYS A 107 3.87 6.80 -2.93
C LYS A 107 3.21 7.97 -2.22
N ALA A 108 2.10 8.48 -2.75
CA ALA A 108 1.35 9.58 -2.13
C ALA A 108 -0.09 9.65 -2.63
N VAL A 109 -0.95 10.27 -1.83
CA VAL A 109 -2.31 10.69 -2.16
C VAL A 109 -2.41 12.20 -1.97
N ILE A 110 -3.02 12.89 -2.92
CA ILE A 110 -3.34 14.31 -2.86
C ILE A 110 -4.85 14.45 -3.02
N LEU A 111 -5.50 15.06 -2.02
CA LEU A 111 -6.93 15.31 -2.02
C LEU A 111 -7.31 16.50 -2.91
N PRO A 112 -8.59 16.67 -3.28
CA PRO A 112 -9.05 17.82 -4.08
C PRO A 112 -8.70 19.20 -3.51
N ASP A 113 -8.60 19.31 -2.19
CA ASP A 113 -8.22 20.55 -1.50
C ASP A 113 -6.70 20.83 -1.51
N GLY A 114 -5.90 19.93 -2.11
CA GLY A 114 -4.45 20.01 -2.18
C GLY A 114 -3.72 19.36 -1.01
N THR A 115 -4.43 18.84 -0.01
CA THR A 115 -3.82 18.14 1.13
C THR A 115 -3.09 16.89 0.66
N ARG A 116 -1.81 16.77 1.00
CA ARG A 116 -0.93 15.67 0.57
C ARG A 116 -0.59 14.73 1.72
N PHE A 117 -0.76 13.44 1.48
CA PHE A 117 -0.34 12.35 2.36
C PHE A 117 0.72 11.50 1.67
N ASN A 118 1.92 11.44 2.25
CA ASN A 118 2.98 10.59 1.73
C ASN A 118 2.83 9.16 2.27
N ALA A 119 2.64 8.20 1.36
CA ALA A 119 2.58 6.77 1.62
C ALA A 119 3.97 6.10 1.59
N LEU A 120 5.02 6.89 1.39
CA LEU A 120 6.40 6.54 1.68
C LEU A 120 7.00 7.60 2.57
N GLN A 121 7.47 7.22 3.74
CA GLN A 121 8.53 7.98 4.39
C GLN A 121 9.83 7.50 3.78
N SER A 122 10.33 8.21 2.76
CA SER A 122 11.72 8.04 2.37
C SER A 122 12.59 8.30 3.60
N PRO A 123 13.56 7.44 3.96
CA PRO A 123 14.49 7.69 5.05
C PRO A 123 15.32 8.99 4.88
N ASN A 124 15.26 9.61 3.69
CA ASN A 124 16.11 10.73 3.30
C ASN A 124 15.34 11.88 2.61
N GLN A 125 14.10 12.15 3.01
CA GLN A 125 13.42 13.40 2.65
C GLN A 125 13.45 14.32 3.86
N THR A 126 14.59 14.98 4.07
CA THR A 126 14.68 16.17 4.94
C THR A 126 13.73 17.24 4.43
N ARG A 127 13.06 17.86 5.40
CA ARG A 127 12.11 18.98 5.29
C ARG A 127 12.57 20.08 4.34
#